data_AF-A0A1V3XQT9-F1
#
_entry.id   AF-A0A1V3XQT9-F1
#
_cell.length_a   1.000
_cell.length_b   1.000
_cell.length_c   1.000
_cell.angle_alpha   90.00
_cell.angle_beta   90.00
_cell.angle_gamma   90.00
#
_symmetry.space_group_name_H-M   'P 1'
#
loop_
_entity.id
_entity.type
_entity.pdbx_description
1 polymer ?
#
loop_
_entity_poly.entity_id
_entity_poly.type
_entity_poly.pdbx_seq_one_letter_code
_entity_poly.pdbx_strand_id
1 'polypeptide(L)'
;MLAVQHGRIPPNQRFESPNPHIPFADLRMKVVDTLTEWPETGHPRRAGVSSFGFGGTNAHVVIEQGQEVSPSPERDLDPAVSTLVVAGKTAQRVAATAGVLADWMEGPARRCRWPT
;
A
#
# COMPACT_ATOMS: atom_id res chain seq x y z
N MET A 1 -1.20 -0.34 -3.01
CA MET A 1 -2.06 0.78 -2.57
C MET A 1 -2.16 0.74 -1.05
N LEU A 2 -1.74 1.82 -0.36
CA LEU A 2 -1.43 1.77 1.08
C LEU A 2 -2.64 1.46 1.97
N ALA A 3 -3.79 2.08 1.73
CA ALA A 3 -4.96 1.88 2.58
C ALA A 3 -5.48 0.44 2.54
N VAL A 4 -5.54 -0.16 1.34
CA VAL A 4 -5.92 -1.57 1.16
C VAL A 4 -4.87 -2.52 1.76
N GLN A 5 -3.58 -2.23 1.57
CA GLN A 5 -2.49 -3.05 2.11
C GLN A 5 -2.45 -3.06 3.64
N HIS A 6 -2.64 -1.90 4.26
CA HIS A 6 -2.57 -1.74 5.72
C HIS A 6 -3.92 -1.92 6.41
N GLY A 7 -5.01 -2.12 5.66
CA GLY A 7 -6.34 -2.26 6.23
C GLY A 7 -6.82 -1.02 7.00
N ARG A 8 -6.35 0.17 6.63
CA ARG A 8 -6.66 1.44 7.33
C ARG A 8 -7.01 2.54 6.36
N ILE A 9 -8.09 3.26 6.64
CA ILE A 9 -8.57 4.37 5.82
C ILE A 9 -8.14 5.69 6.48
N PRO A 10 -7.24 6.46 5.85
CA PRO A 10 -6.80 7.74 6.41
C PRO A 10 -7.93 8.78 6.38
N PRO A 11 -7.91 9.76 7.30
CA PRO A 11 -8.88 10.85 7.31
C PRO A 11 -8.72 11.77 6.10
N ASN A 12 -9.84 12.34 5.62
CA ASN A 12 -9.83 13.44 4.68
C ASN A 12 -9.39 14.72 5.41
N GLN A 13 -8.27 15.30 4.98
CA GLN A 13 -7.76 16.51 5.63
C GLN A 13 -8.67 17.70 5.38
N ARG A 14 -8.98 18.46 6.45
CA ARG A 14 -9.85 19.65 6.43
C ARG A 14 -11.33 19.37 6.16
N PHE A 15 -11.78 18.14 6.41
CA PHE A 15 -13.21 17.87 6.48
C PHE A 15 -13.75 18.31 7.85
N GLU A 16 -14.70 19.25 7.86
CA GLU A 16 -15.36 19.74 9.08
C GLU A 16 -16.81 19.28 9.19
N SER A 17 -17.58 19.45 8.11
CA SER A 17 -18.98 19.02 8.05
C SER A 17 -19.37 18.59 6.63
N PRO A 18 -20.32 17.65 6.48
CA PRO A 18 -20.80 17.22 5.17
C PRO A 18 -21.56 18.35 4.45
N ASN A 19 -21.43 18.42 3.13
CA ASN A 19 -22.24 19.34 2.33
C ASN A 19 -23.73 18.98 2.48
N PRO A 20 -24.61 19.91 2.91
CA PRO A 20 -26.02 19.62 3.16
C PRO A 20 -26.81 19.24 1.91
N HIS A 21 -26.29 19.53 0.72
CA HIS A 21 -26.91 19.16 -0.56
C HIS A 21 -26.60 17.71 -0.97
N ILE A 22 -25.83 16.96 -0.19
CA ILE A 22 -25.48 15.56 -0.47
C ILE A 22 -26.19 14.65 0.55
N PRO A 23 -27.12 13.79 0.12
CA PRO A 23 -27.85 12.89 1.01
C PRO A 23 -27.01 11.66 1.36
N PHE A 24 -25.95 11.84 2.14
CA PHE A 24 -24.99 10.77 2.48
C PHE A 24 -25.64 9.51 3.09
N ALA A 25 -26.67 9.69 3.93
CA ALA A 25 -27.41 8.59 4.56
C ALA A 25 -28.10 7.70 3.51
N ASP A 26 -28.77 8.31 2.53
CA ASP A 26 -29.48 7.59 1.46
C ASP A 26 -28.49 6.89 0.53
N LEU A 27 -27.31 7.49 0.31
CA LEU A 27 -26.22 6.92 -0.48
C LEU A 27 -25.46 5.81 0.24
N ARG A 28 -25.73 5.58 1.54
CA ARG A 28 -24.95 4.68 2.41
C ARG A 28 -23.46 4.99 2.40
N MET A 29 -23.13 6.28 2.29
CA MET A 29 -21.77 6.79 2.24
C MET A 29 -21.49 7.66 3.46
N LYS A 30 -20.22 7.71 3.87
CA LYS A 30 -19.72 8.67 4.84
C LYS A 30 -18.35 9.16 4.42
N VAL A 31 -18.04 10.41 4.74
CA VAL A 31 -16.68 10.93 4.63
C VAL A 31 -15.90 10.46 5.86
N VAL A 32 -14.68 9.97 5.66
CA VAL A 32 -13.80 9.53 6.75
C VAL A 32 -13.07 10.74 7.32
N ASP A 33 -13.39 11.10 8.56
CA ASP A 33 -12.87 12.28 9.27
C ASP A 33 -11.73 11.93 10.25
N THR A 34 -11.63 10.65 10.61
CA THR A 34 -10.67 10.08 11.56
C THR A 34 -10.07 8.80 10.99
N LEU A 35 -8.87 8.41 11.45
CA LEU A 35 -8.25 7.16 11.01
C LEU A 35 -9.18 5.98 11.36
N THR A 36 -9.65 5.27 10.34
CA THR A 36 -10.67 4.23 10.48
C THR A 36 -10.10 2.88 10.06
N GLU A 37 -10.26 1.86 10.90
CA GLU A 37 -9.94 0.48 10.54
C GLU A 37 -10.86 -0.01 9.41
N TRP A 38 -10.28 -0.71 8.43
CA TRP A 38 -11.05 -1.28 7.34
C TRP A 38 -11.67 -2.61 7.81
N PRO A 39 -13.01 -2.70 7.92
CA PRO A 39 -13.66 -3.85 8.54
C PRO A 39 -13.34 -5.16 7.81
N GLU A 40 -13.11 -6.20 8.60
CA GLU A 40 -12.98 -7.56 8.10
C GLU A 40 -14.37 -8.16 7.91
N THR A 41 -14.68 -8.53 6.67
CA THR A 41 -16.02 -9.01 6.28
C THR A 41 -15.99 -10.43 5.72
N GLY A 42 -14.83 -11.11 5.79
CA GLY A 42 -14.58 -12.38 5.10
C GLY A 42 -14.38 -12.22 3.58
N HIS A 43 -14.40 -11.00 3.05
CA HIS A 43 -14.14 -10.70 1.65
C HIS A 43 -12.91 -9.80 1.50
N PRO A 44 -12.20 -9.88 0.34
CA PRO A 44 -11.12 -8.94 0.03
C PRO A 44 -11.60 -7.49 0.10
N ARG A 45 -10.77 -6.62 0.70
CA ARG A 45 -11.04 -5.17 0.73
C ARG A 45 -11.04 -4.62 -0.70
N ARG A 46 -12.04 -3.78 -1.04
CA ARG A 46 -12.19 -3.19 -2.37
C ARG A 46 -12.32 -1.68 -2.29
N ALA A 47 -11.60 -0.97 -3.16
CA ALA A 47 -11.65 0.48 -3.27
C ALA A 47 -12.00 0.92 -4.68
N GLY A 48 -12.86 1.94 -4.81
CA GLY A 48 -13.06 2.66 -6.06
C GLY A 48 -12.18 3.91 -6.11
N VAL A 49 -11.57 4.19 -7.26
CA VAL A 49 -10.85 5.43 -7.56
C VAL A 49 -11.47 6.06 -8.80
N SER A 50 -11.97 7.28 -8.65
CA SER A 50 -12.58 8.04 -9.74
C SER A 50 -11.73 9.26 -10.08
N SER A 51 -11.65 9.60 -11.37
CA SER A 51 -11.04 10.83 -11.87
C SER A 51 -11.96 11.45 -12.93
N PHE A 52 -12.24 12.75 -12.78
CA PHE A 52 -13.14 13.51 -13.65
C PHE A 52 -12.35 14.70 -14.22
N GLY A 53 -12.06 14.65 -15.53
CA GLY A 53 -11.30 15.69 -16.21
C GLY A 53 -12.19 16.82 -16.70
N PHE A 54 -11.68 18.06 -16.66
CA PHE A 54 -12.42 19.25 -17.11
C PHE A 54 -12.93 19.14 -18.56
N GLY A 55 -12.17 18.49 -19.45
CA GLY A 55 -12.57 18.23 -20.84
C GLY A 55 -13.65 17.16 -21.02
N GLY A 56 -14.24 16.65 -19.93
CA GLY A 56 -15.31 15.65 -19.96
C GLY A 56 -14.85 14.19 -20.02
N THR A 57 -13.54 13.94 -20.05
CA THR A 57 -12.99 12.57 -19.96
C THR A 57 -13.02 12.09 -18.51
N ASN A 58 -13.61 10.93 -18.29
CA ASN A 58 -13.75 10.32 -16.97
C ASN A 58 -13.07 8.96 -16.94
N ALA A 59 -12.50 8.60 -15.79
CA ALA A 59 -11.94 7.28 -15.53
C ALA A 59 -12.37 6.78 -14.16
N HIS A 60 -12.65 5.49 -14.06
CA HIS A 60 -12.96 4.81 -12.81
C HIS A 60 -12.25 3.46 -12.75
N VAL A 61 -11.62 3.16 -11.63
CA VAL A 61 -10.91 1.90 -11.40
C VAL A 61 -11.36 1.31 -10.07
N VAL A 62 -11.56 -0.01 -10.06
CA VAL A 62 -11.77 -0.80 -8.86
C VAL A 62 -10.47 -1.54 -8.52
N ILE A 63 -10.03 -1.41 -7.27
CA ILE A 63 -8.83 -2.04 -6.73
C ILE A 63 -9.25 -3.05 -5.67
N GLU A 64 -8.78 -4.28 -5.77
CA GLU A 64 -9.01 -5.33 -4.77
C GLU A 64 -7.72 -5.65 -4.01
N GLN A 65 -7.85 -6.02 -2.74
CA GLN A 65 -6.76 -6.60 -1.95
C GLN A 65 -6.18 -7.83 -2.66
N GLY A 66 -4.85 -7.88 -2.78
CA GLY A 66 -4.15 -9.07 -3.30
C GLY A 66 -4.34 -10.29 -2.39
N GLN A 67 -4.00 -11.47 -2.91
CA GLN A 67 -4.00 -12.70 -2.12
C GLN A 67 -3.06 -12.57 -0.93
N GLU A 68 -3.51 -13.07 0.22
CA GLU A 68 -2.68 -13.16 1.41
C GLU A 68 -1.63 -14.24 1.17
N VAL A 69 -0.35 -13.83 1.11
CA VAL A 69 0.76 -14.76 0.92
C VAL A 69 1.10 -15.32 2.28
N SER A 70 0.76 -16.58 2.52
CA SER A 70 1.21 -17.30 3.70
C SER A 70 2.74 -17.36 3.69
N PRO A 71 3.41 -17.08 4.83
CA PRO A 71 4.86 -17.21 4.91
C PRO A 71 5.25 -18.64 4.53
N SER A 72 6.22 -18.77 3.62
CA SER A 72 6.82 -20.08 3.33
C SER A 72 7.49 -20.62 4.61
N PRO A 73 7.47 -21.94 4.84
CA PRO A 73 8.15 -22.53 6.00
C PRO A 73 9.60 -22.08 6.03
N GLU A 74 10.08 -21.71 7.22
CA GLU A 74 11.50 -21.39 7.43
C GLU A 74 12.32 -22.60 7.01
N ARG A 75 13.08 -22.44 5.92
CA ARG A 75 14.08 -23.41 5.52
C ARG A 75 15.29 -23.14 6.41
N ASP A 76 15.74 -24.13 7.18
CA ASP A 76 17.01 -24.05 7.89
C ASP A 76 18.12 -23.79 6.86
N LEU A 77 18.54 -22.53 6.77
CA LEU A 77 19.68 -22.15 5.96
C LEU A 77 20.90 -22.34 6.86
N ASP A 78 21.61 -23.46 6.68
CA ASP A 78 23.04 -23.50 6.99
C ASP A 78 23.69 -22.20 6.50
N PRO A 79 24.68 -21.61 7.22
CA PRO A 79 25.20 -20.29 6.90
C PRO A 79 25.63 -20.21 5.42
N ALA A 80 24.74 -19.67 4.61
CA ALA A 80 24.87 -19.64 3.17
C ALA A 80 25.37 -18.25 2.78
N VAL A 81 26.55 -18.21 2.18
CA VAL A 81 27.04 -17.01 1.51
C VAL A 81 26.11 -16.74 0.33
N SER A 82 25.45 -15.59 0.33
CA SER A 82 24.62 -15.12 -0.78
C SER A 82 25.26 -13.89 -1.42
N THR A 83 25.10 -13.74 -2.73
CA THR A 83 25.62 -12.60 -3.49
C THR A 83 24.46 -11.67 -3.88
N LEU A 84 24.53 -10.41 -3.44
CA LEU A 84 23.62 -9.36 -3.87
C LEU A 84 24.35 -8.43 -4.84
N VAL A 85 23.92 -8.40 -6.10
CA VAL A 85 24.50 -7.53 -7.13
C VAL A 85 23.80 -6.18 -7.12
N VAL A 86 24.57 -5.10 -6.99
CA VAL A 86 24.08 -3.72 -7.11
C VAL A 86 24.71 -3.08 -8.33
N ALA A 87 23.89 -2.57 -9.24
CA ALA A 87 24.33 -1.95 -10.48
C ALA A 87 23.66 -0.59 -10.70
N GLY A 88 24.34 0.31 -11.39
CA GLY A 88 23.87 1.65 -11.68
C GLY A 88 24.74 2.32 -12.74
N LYS A 89 24.19 3.34 -13.43
CA LYS A 89 24.90 4.03 -14.52
C LYS A 89 26.13 4.83 -14.06
N THR A 90 26.23 5.14 -12.76
CA THR A 90 27.34 5.89 -12.16
C THR A 90 27.72 5.29 -10.82
N ALA A 91 28.96 5.49 -10.39
CA ALA A 91 29.45 5.03 -9.09
C ALA A 91 28.64 5.62 -7.92
N GLN A 92 28.21 6.88 -8.03
CA GLN A 92 27.39 7.55 -7.02
C GLN A 92 26.02 6.89 -6.86
N ARG A 93 25.40 6.45 -7.96
CA ARG A 93 24.12 5.71 -7.91
C ARG A 93 24.30 4.34 -7.26
N VAL A 94 25.37 3.63 -7.59
CA VAL A 94 25.70 2.34 -6.97
C VAL A 94 25.87 2.49 -5.46
N ALA A 95 26.66 3.48 -5.02
CA ALA A 95 26.88 3.74 -3.60
C ALA A 95 25.59 4.11 -2.85
N ALA A 96 24.75 4.98 -3.43
CA ALA A 96 23.48 5.37 -2.82
C ALA A 96 22.50 4.20 -2.69
N THR A 97 22.36 3.36 -3.73
CA THR A 97 21.50 2.18 -3.68
C THR A 97 22.02 1.13 -2.70
N ALA A 98 23.34 0.92 -2.66
CA ALA A 98 23.95 0.02 -1.68
C ALA A 98 23.68 0.49 -0.24
N GLY A 99 23.76 1.80 0.04
CA GLY A 99 23.40 2.37 1.34
C GLY A 99 21.94 2.10 1.73
N VAL A 100 20.99 2.37 0.84
CA VAL A 100 19.56 2.10 1.09
C VAL A 100 19.30 0.62 1.36
N LEU A 101 19.96 -0.28 0.64
CA LEU A 101 19.83 -1.72 0.86
C LEU A 101 20.45 -2.16 2.19
N ALA A 102 21.58 -1.59 2.58
CA ALA A 102 22.20 -1.85 3.87
C ALA A 102 21.26 -1.44 5.03
N ASP A 103 20.75 -0.20 4.98
CA ASP A 103 19.79 0.31 5.97
C ASP A 103 18.54 -0.57 6.05
N TRP A 104 18.03 -1.04 4.90
CA TRP A 104 16.87 -1.91 4.83
C TRP A 104 17.13 -3.30 5.44
N MET A 105 18.33 -3.88 5.23
CA MET A 105 18.74 -5.17 5.78
C MET A 105 19.00 -5.13 7.29
N GLU A 106 19.35 -3.96 7.83
CA GLU A 106 19.55 -3.75 9.27
C GLU A 106 18.24 -3.39 9.98
N GLY A 107 17.29 -2.79 9.26
CA GLY A 107 15.98 -2.40 9.79
C GLY A 107 14.98 -3.55 10.01
N PRO A 108 13.79 -3.24 10.57
CA PRO A 108 12.71 -4.22 10.83
C PRO A 108 12.14 -4.88 9.55
N ALA A 109 12.54 -4.41 8.37
CA ALA A 109 12.10 -4.88 7.06
C ALA A 109 12.78 -6.18 6.58
N ARG A 110 13.70 -6.78 7.37
CA ARG A 110 14.26 -8.13 7.15
C ARG A 110 13.23 -9.21 6.79
N ARG A 111 11.95 -9.01 7.13
CA ARG A 111 10.86 -9.98 6.94
C ARG A 111 10.22 -9.94 5.55
N CYS A 112 10.48 -8.94 4.71
CA CYS A 112 9.95 -8.92 3.34
C CYS A 112 10.87 -9.73 2.41
N ARG A 113 10.76 -11.06 2.45
CA ARG A 113 11.39 -11.94 1.45
C ARG A 113 10.56 -11.93 0.19
N TRP A 114 11.19 -11.58 -0.92
CA TRP A 114 10.64 -11.82 -2.26
C TRP A 114 10.59 -13.33 -2.52
N PRO A 115 9.47 -13.88 -3.00
CA PRO A 115 9.46 -15.23 -3.55
C PRO A 115 10.34 -15.24 -4.81
N THR A 116 11.30 -16.17 -4.86
CA THR A 116 12.03 -16.53 -6.09
C THR A 116 11.12 -17.25 -7.07
#